data_AF-A0A938T4G1-F1
#
_entry.id   AF-A0A938T4G1-F1
#
_cell.length_a   1.000
_cell.length_b   1.000
_cell.length_c   1.000
_cell.angle_alpha   90.00
_cell.angle_beta   90.00
_cell.angle_gamma   90.00
#
_symmetry.space_group_name_H-M   'P 1'
#
loop_
_entity.id
_entity.type
_entity.pdbx_description
1 polymer ?
#
loop_
_entity_poly.entity_id
_entity_poly.type
_entity_poly.pdbx_seq_one_letter_code
_entity_poly.pdbx_strand_id
1 'polypeptide(L)'
;MSTMDSFSRRNFLIGALAAPVAIALGQSSPEDVTTPDLPKVMPKPSSKPLPRRKLGKNGPEITMLCLGGQSEASCAEYYDKAWSMGIRYFDLSDCYRRGQSEKDLAAWLAMYPERRSEVFIASKDHPKKLSDLPEMLEKRLAAIGTTYLDLFMIHQISAKEYGEEAYEWPKSPELKQIFEEMKAAGKIKMGGFSCHDPHFDRFLHAAAEGGFIDAILMPATPILHGGEKNNRALDACHDAGIGLMCMKVMRNAKNMPKRIPEFDELGLTTHQAALHAVWSDERISGAVVWIANDEEMLINTEAARLYKKPLKSAQIDVLRELMLANNPVLCPGCPSCKAFAASHELDLNKISRYVAYYEQDGTLDARTAYQSMTTAEKNAQGVDLAQLRDRCDYKIDYPRIVQNAQRYFA
;
A
#
# COMPACT_ATOMS: atom_id res chain seq x y z
N MET A 1 -5.18 51.61 4.68
CA MET A 1 -3.92 52.35 4.50
C MET A 1 -2.91 51.80 5.51
N SER A 2 -1.79 51.29 5.01
CA SER A 2 -0.51 50.99 5.69
C SER A 2 -0.51 50.05 6.91
N THR A 3 0.40 49.09 7.08
CA THR A 3 1.56 48.65 6.30
C THR A 3 2.04 47.31 6.88
N MET A 4 2.67 46.52 6.01
CA MET A 4 3.62 45.43 6.27
C MET A 4 4.63 45.72 7.40
N ASP A 5 5.03 44.69 8.16
CA ASP A 5 6.31 43.96 8.03
C ASP A 5 6.66 43.22 9.34
N SER A 6 6.76 41.89 9.31
CA SER A 6 8.00 41.10 9.20
C SER A 6 8.72 40.90 10.55
N PHE A 7 8.62 39.68 11.10
CA PHE A 7 9.50 39.22 12.18
C PHE A 7 10.45 38.15 11.65
N SER A 8 11.71 38.58 11.53
CA SER A 8 12.88 37.80 11.18
C SER A 8 13.40 36.98 12.38
N ARG A 9 13.92 35.79 12.07
CA ARG A 9 14.55 34.82 12.97
C ARG A 9 15.94 35.32 13.41
N ARG A 10 16.17 35.49 14.72
CA ARG A 10 17.44 35.19 15.47
C ARG A 10 17.39 35.87 16.84
N ASN A 11 17.32 35.07 17.91
CA ASN A 11 18.29 35.12 19.01
C ASN A 11 18.03 33.97 19.98
N PHE A 12 19.07 33.16 20.14
CA PHE A 12 19.15 31.96 20.95
C PHE A 12 20.14 32.25 22.09
N LEU A 13 19.77 31.83 23.31
CA LEU A 13 20.56 31.57 24.54
C LEU A 13 20.59 32.58 25.70
N ILE A 14 20.79 31.92 26.87
CA ILE A 14 21.08 32.39 28.24
C ILE A 14 19.83 32.76 29.05
N GLY A 15 19.48 32.16 30.19
CA GLY A 15 20.07 31.13 31.03
C GLY A 15 19.54 31.31 32.46
N ALA A 16 19.29 30.23 33.23
CA ALA A 16 19.36 30.20 34.70
C ALA A 16 19.07 28.79 35.26
N LEU A 17 20.07 28.25 35.96
CA LEU A 17 19.99 27.12 36.89
C LEU A 17 19.38 27.60 38.22
N ALA A 18 18.36 26.91 38.72
CA ALA A 18 18.07 26.80 40.15
C ALA A 18 17.29 25.49 40.41
N ALA A 19 17.77 24.69 41.36
CA ALA A 19 17.13 23.49 41.89
C ALA A 19 17.43 23.43 43.41
N PRO A 20 16.72 22.65 44.26
CA PRO A 20 15.39 22.04 44.12
C PRO A 20 14.48 22.23 45.37
N VAL A 21 13.17 22.05 45.25
CA VAL A 21 12.33 21.51 46.35
C VAL A 21 11.36 20.49 45.76
N ALA A 22 11.47 19.25 46.25
CA ALA A 22 10.70 18.10 45.81
C ALA A 22 9.32 18.07 46.46
N ILE A 23 8.27 17.98 45.66
CA ILE A 23 6.96 17.45 46.06
C ILE A 23 6.61 16.36 45.05
N ALA A 24 6.62 15.11 45.51
CA ALA A 24 6.28 13.93 44.74
C ALA A 24 4.76 13.87 44.53
N LEU A 25 4.31 14.19 43.32
CA LEU A 25 3.00 13.80 42.81
C LEU A 25 3.23 13.16 41.45
N GLY A 26 2.94 11.85 41.38
CA GLY A 26 3.09 11.05 40.17
C GLY A 26 2.25 11.61 39.04
N GLN A 27 2.90 12.24 38.08
CA GLN A 27 2.35 12.57 36.78
C GLN A 27 3.11 11.74 35.76
N SER A 28 2.43 10.77 35.16
CA SER A 28 2.88 10.14 33.92
C SER A 28 3.05 11.24 32.88
N SER A 29 4.30 11.54 32.54
CA SER A 29 4.63 12.38 31.40
C SER A 29 4.02 11.78 30.14
N PRO A 30 3.46 12.59 29.21
CA PRO A 30 3.11 12.07 27.90
C PRO A 30 4.41 11.60 27.26
N GLU A 31 4.46 10.31 26.89
CA GLU A 31 5.57 9.73 26.16
C GLU A 31 5.90 10.60 24.96
N ASP A 32 7.19 10.92 24.83
CA ASP A 32 7.79 11.59 23.69
C ASP A 32 7.24 10.99 22.39
N VAL A 33 6.75 11.87 21.52
CA VAL A 33 6.58 11.56 20.10
C VAL A 33 7.97 11.24 19.56
N THR A 34 8.31 9.95 19.55
CA THR A 34 9.62 9.46 19.13
C THR A 34 9.87 9.88 17.70
N THR A 35 10.82 10.78 17.50
CA THR A 35 11.46 11.04 16.21
C THR A 35 11.95 9.71 15.62
N PRO A 36 11.76 9.43 14.32
CA PRO A 36 12.37 8.26 13.71
C PRO A 36 13.90 8.41 13.71
N ASP A 37 14.60 7.32 14.00
CA ASP A 37 16.06 7.30 13.96
C ASP A 37 16.48 7.18 12.50
N LEU A 38 17.05 8.27 12.00
CA LEU A 38 17.59 8.41 10.66
C LEU A 38 18.69 7.36 10.40
N PRO A 39 18.93 6.98 9.14
CA PRO A 39 20.13 6.21 8.80
C PRO A 39 21.39 6.92 9.33
N LYS A 40 22.39 6.14 9.78
CA LYS A 40 23.66 6.65 10.37
C LYS A 40 24.36 7.70 9.49
N VAL A 41 24.04 7.71 8.19
CA VAL A 41 24.36 8.78 7.24
C VAL A 41 23.13 8.98 6.34
N MET A 42 22.57 10.19 6.28
CA MET A 42 21.49 10.48 5.34
C MET A 42 22.02 10.45 3.90
N PRO A 43 21.48 9.60 3.00
CA PRO A 43 21.93 9.57 1.62
C PRO A 43 21.56 10.86 0.89
N LYS A 44 22.46 11.37 0.05
CA LYS A 44 22.17 12.52 -0.81
C LYS A 44 21.17 12.12 -1.90
N PRO A 45 20.19 12.96 -2.24
CA PRO A 45 19.28 12.73 -3.36
C PRO A 45 20.05 12.44 -4.65
N SER A 46 19.57 11.48 -5.44
CA SER A 46 20.13 11.14 -6.76
C SER A 46 19.02 11.06 -7.79
N SER A 47 19.11 11.90 -8.81
CA SER A 47 18.17 11.92 -9.94
C SER A 47 18.24 10.68 -10.83
N LYS A 48 19.23 9.79 -10.60
CA LYS A 48 19.31 8.50 -11.29
C LYS A 48 18.11 7.63 -10.89
N PRO A 49 17.42 7.02 -11.86
CA PRO A 49 16.34 6.07 -11.58
C PRO A 49 16.76 5.00 -10.58
N LEU A 50 15.81 4.60 -9.73
CA LEU A 50 15.98 3.45 -8.84
C LEU A 50 16.19 2.16 -9.66
N PRO A 51 16.75 1.10 -9.04
CA PRO A 51 16.83 -0.21 -9.69
C PRO A 51 15.48 -0.63 -10.27
N ARG A 52 15.54 -1.24 -11.45
CA ARG A 52 14.37 -1.61 -12.24
C ARG A 52 14.24 -3.12 -12.38
N ARG A 53 13.01 -3.57 -12.61
CA ARG A 53 12.68 -4.94 -13.02
C ARG A 53 11.69 -4.89 -14.16
N LYS A 54 11.67 -5.95 -14.97
CA LYS A 54 10.70 -6.09 -16.05
C LYS A 54 9.30 -6.31 -15.47
N LEU A 55 8.30 -5.57 -15.97
CA LEU A 55 6.90 -5.77 -15.64
C LEU A 55 6.32 -6.85 -16.55
N GLY A 56 6.34 -8.10 -16.09
CA GLY A 56 5.94 -9.25 -16.90
C GLY A 56 6.95 -9.58 -18.00
N LYS A 57 6.64 -10.59 -18.82
CA LYS A 57 7.58 -11.11 -19.83
C LYS A 57 7.82 -10.14 -20.97
N ASN A 58 6.79 -9.38 -21.37
CA ASN A 58 6.83 -8.49 -22.54
C ASN A 58 6.65 -7.00 -22.20
N GLY A 59 6.48 -6.65 -20.92
CA GLY A 59 6.31 -5.26 -20.52
C GLY A 59 7.63 -4.50 -20.35
N PRO A 60 7.52 -3.20 -20.03
CA PRO A 60 8.67 -2.33 -19.84
C PRO A 60 9.41 -2.62 -18.53
N GLU A 61 10.59 -2.03 -18.37
CA GLU A 61 11.24 -1.97 -17.07
C GLU A 61 10.63 -0.86 -16.20
N ILE A 62 10.21 -1.20 -14.98
CA ILE A 62 9.68 -0.27 -13.99
C ILE A 62 10.61 -0.21 -12.78
N THR A 63 10.58 0.90 -12.01
CA THR A 63 11.33 0.98 -10.75
C THR A 63 10.78 -0.02 -9.73
N MET A 64 11.65 -0.70 -8.99
CA MET A 64 11.24 -1.67 -7.97
C MET A 64 10.41 -1.07 -6.84
N LEU A 65 10.64 0.21 -6.54
CA LEU A 65 9.80 1.03 -5.66
C LEU A 65 8.91 1.92 -6.53
N CYS A 66 7.61 1.85 -6.29
CA CYS A 66 6.56 2.60 -6.96
C CYS A 66 5.84 3.50 -5.94
N LEU A 67 5.46 4.70 -6.35
CA LEU A 67 4.77 5.66 -5.50
C LEU A 67 3.26 5.41 -5.52
N GLY A 68 2.64 5.19 -4.35
CA GLY A 68 1.18 5.19 -4.21
C GLY A 68 0.62 6.61 -4.05
N GLY A 69 -0.36 6.99 -4.88
CA GLY A 69 -0.95 8.32 -4.95
C GLY A 69 -1.96 8.67 -3.84
N GLN A 70 -2.20 7.77 -2.88
CA GLN A 70 -3.16 8.00 -1.78
C GLN A 70 -2.61 8.94 -0.69
N SER A 71 -1.32 9.27 -0.71
CA SER A 71 -0.66 10.07 0.32
C SER A 71 -1.27 11.46 0.49
N GLU A 72 -1.47 11.87 1.74
CA GLU A 72 -1.87 13.22 2.15
C GLU A 72 -0.83 14.26 1.73
N ALA A 73 0.44 13.85 1.61
CA ALA A 73 1.51 14.67 1.06
C ALA A 73 1.42 14.83 -0.46
N SER A 74 0.52 14.12 -1.16
CA SER A 74 0.35 14.26 -2.61
C SER A 74 0.03 15.71 -2.97
N CYS A 75 0.92 16.24 -3.80
CA CYS A 75 0.89 17.53 -4.48
C CYS A 75 1.95 17.46 -5.60
N ALA A 76 2.05 18.49 -6.42
CA ALA A 76 2.98 18.45 -7.53
C ALA A 76 4.46 18.42 -7.10
N GLU A 77 4.83 19.14 -6.04
CA GLU A 77 6.17 19.11 -5.45
C GLU A 77 6.54 17.74 -4.88
N TYR A 78 5.55 17.00 -4.40
CA TYR A 78 5.73 15.65 -3.90
C TYR A 78 6.08 14.65 -5.03
N TYR A 79 5.42 14.76 -6.19
CA TYR A 79 5.80 14.00 -7.38
C TYR A 79 7.18 14.40 -7.91
N ASP A 80 7.51 15.70 -7.87
CA ASP A 80 8.84 16.19 -8.26
C ASP A 80 9.92 15.61 -7.35
N LYS A 81 9.67 15.59 -6.04
CA LYS A 81 10.57 14.97 -5.08
C LYS A 81 10.74 13.48 -5.34
N ALA A 82 9.65 12.73 -5.51
CA ALA A 82 9.72 11.30 -5.83
C ALA A 82 10.52 11.02 -7.10
N TRP A 83 10.29 11.81 -8.16
CA TRP A 83 11.05 11.76 -9.41
C TRP A 83 12.53 12.09 -9.16
N SER A 84 12.83 13.14 -8.39
CA SER A 84 14.21 13.56 -8.08
C SER A 84 14.98 12.51 -7.26
N MET A 85 14.26 11.66 -6.52
CA MET A 85 14.82 10.55 -5.74
C MET A 85 14.89 9.24 -6.53
N GLY A 86 14.50 9.26 -7.81
CA GLY A 86 14.67 8.18 -8.77
C GLY A 86 13.43 7.29 -8.96
N ILE A 87 12.31 7.57 -8.31
CA ILE A 87 11.06 6.84 -8.56
C ILE A 87 10.55 7.21 -9.97
N ARG A 88 10.09 6.21 -10.73
CA ARG A 88 9.53 6.42 -12.08
C ARG A 88 8.21 5.68 -12.31
N TYR A 89 7.58 5.15 -11.28
CA TYR A 89 6.24 4.58 -11.36
C TYR A 89 5.33 5.31 -10.38
N PHE A 90 4.22 5.86 -10.88
CA PHE A 90 3.18 6.52 -10.09
C PHE A 90 1.86 5.76 -10.22
N ASP A 91 1.33 5.30 -9.08
CA ASP A 91 0.12 4.48 -8.98
C ASP A 91 -1.05 5.31 -8.42
N LEU A 92 -2.05 5.59 -9.24
CA LEU A 92 -3.18 6.46 -8.94
C LEU A 92 -4.51 5.70 -8.93
N SER A 93 -5.62 6.39 -8.66
CA SER A 93 -6.98 5.90 -8.85
C SER A 93 -8.00 7.04 -8.78
N ASP A 94 -9.15 6.86 -9.42
CA ASP A 94 -10.33 7.72 -9.29
C ASP A 94 -10.68 8.09 -7.84
N CYS A 95 -10.62 7.11 -6.93
CA CYS A 95 -11.12 7.29 -5.57
C CYS A 95 -10.06 7.89 -4.64
N TYR A 96 -8.79 7.89 -5.07
CA TYR A 96 -7.69 8.32 -4.23
C TYR A 96 -7.79 9.81 -3.96
N ARG A 97 -7.98 10.14 -2.68
CA ARG A 97 -8.27 11.49 -2.19
C ARG A 97 -9.41 12.15 -2.98
N ARG A 98 -10.47 11.40 -3.31
CA ARG A 98 -11.64 11.87 -4.07
C ARG A 98 -11.24 12.46 -5.44
N GLY A 99 -10.33 11.77 -6.14
CA GLY A 99 -9.79 12.16 -7.44
C GLY A 99 -8.71 13.24 -7.40
N GLN A 100 -8.29 13.68 -6.21
CA GLN A 100 -7.25 14.71 -6.08
C GLN A 100 -5.87 14.18 -6.52
N SER A 101 -5.58 12.90 -6.30
CA SER A 101 -4.28 12.31 -6.67
C SER A 101 -3.95 12.47 -8.17
N GLU A 102 -4.96 12.32 -9.04
CA GLU A 102 -4.83 12.50 -10.49
C GLU A 102 -4.59 13.97 -10.87
N LYS A 103 -5.26 14.90 -10.20
CA LYS A 103 -5.10 16.34 -10.40
C LYS A 103 -3.75 16.85 -9.92
N ASP A 104 -3.23 16.31 -8.82
CA ASP A 104 -1.90 16.63 -8.32
C ASP A 104 -0.82 16.20 -9.31
N LEU A 105 -0.97 15.00 -9.91
CA LEU A 105 -0.07 14.57 -10.98
C LEU A 105 -0.23 15.43 -12.24
N ALA A 106 -1.45 15.84 -12.59
CA ALA A 106 -1.69 16.76 -13.71
C ALA A 106 -0.95 18.09 -13.53
N ALA A 107 -0.99 18.67 -12.32
CA ALA A 107 -0.26 19.88 -11.98
C ALA A 107 1.26 19.68 -12.12
N TRP A 108 1.78 18.52 -11.72
CA TRP A 108 3.20 18.18 -11.92
C TRP A 108 3.58 18.05 -13.39
N LEU A 109 2.76 17.36 -14.19
CA LEU A 109 2.98 17.22 -15.64
C LEU A 109 2.87 18.56 -16.38
N ALA A 110 2.02 19.48 -15.92
CA ALA A 110 1.93 20.83 -16.49
C ALA A 110 3.21 21.65 -16.23
N MET A 111 3.87 21.42 -15.08
CA MET A 111 5.16 22.06 -14.77
C MET A 111 6.35 21.40 -15.48
N TYR A 112 6.29 20.08 -15.70
CA TYR A 112 7.38 19.30 -16.28
C TYR A 112 6.90 18.37 -17.41
N PRO A 113 6.33 18.91 -18.50
CA PRO A 113 5.73 18.11 -19.56
C PRO A 113 6.73 17.17 -20.25
N GLU A 114 8.02 17.55 -20.29
CA GLU A 114 9.11 16.75 -20.86
C GLU A 114 9.32 15.42 -20.11
N ARG A 115 8.94 15.37 -18.82
CA ARG A 115 9.16 14.20 -17.95
C ARG A 115 8.10 13.12 -18.10
N ARG A 116 7.00 13.37 -18.84
CA ARG A 116 5.95 12.36 -19.07
C ARG A 116 6.52 11.06 -19.66
N SER A 117 7.50 11.16 -20.55
CA SER A 117 8.14 10.01 -21.20
C SER A 117 9.08 9.22 -20.28
N GLU A 118 9.44 9.77 -19.12
CA GLU A 118 10.31 9.11 -18.16
C GLU A 118 9.56 8.28 -17.11
N VAL A 119 8.26 8.56 -16.92
CA VAL A 119 7.44 7.96 -15.86
C VAL A 119 6.42 6.99 -16.43
N PHE A 120 6.19 5.92 -15.69
CA PHE A 120 5.12 4.97 -15.87
C PHE A 120 3.95 5.41 -14.99
N ILE A 121 2.81 5.74 -15.62
CA ILE A 121 1.61 6.19 -14.91
C ILE A 121 0.55 5.09 -14.98
N ALA A 122 0.14 4.61 -13.81
CA ALA A 122 -1.00 3.72 -13.66
C ALA A 122 -2.17 4.44 -13.00
N SER A 123 -3.39 4.22 -13.51
CA SER A 123 -4.62 4.63 -12.82
C SER A 123 -5.66 3.51 -12.88
N LYS A 124 -6.68 3.62 -12.04
CA LYS A 124 -7.69 2.58 -11.80
C LYS A 124 -9.04 3.18 -11.50
N ASP A 125 -10.08 2.41 -11.77
CA ASP A 125 -11.47 2.78 -11.50
C ASP A 125 -12.30 1.56 -11.07
N HIS A 126 -13.49 1.80 -10.54
CA HIS A 126 -14.45 0.80 -10.08
C HIS A 126 -15.64 0.74 -11.06
N PRO A 127 -15.53 -0.01 -12.18
CA PRO A 127 -16.66 -0.21 -13.10
C PRO A 127 -17.83 -0.84 -12.35
N LYS A 128 -19.08 -0.53 -12.69
CA LYS A 128 -20.23 -1.34 -12.22
C LYS A 128 -20.43 -2.54 -13.12
N LYS A 129 -20.05 -2.40 -14.39
CA LYS A 129 -19.99 -3.43 -15.43
C LYS A 129 -18.81 -3.13 -16.35
N LEU A 130 -18.27 -4.15 -17.02
CA LEU A 130 -17.07 -4.03 -17.84
C LEU A 130 -17.18 -2.93 -18.91
N SER A 131 -18.34 -2.79 -19.54
CA SER A 131 -18.62 -1.75 -20.54
C SER A 131 -18.53 -0.30 -20.04
N ASP A 132 -18.39 -0.05 -18.73
CA ASP A 132 -18.15 1.30 -18.19
C ASP A 132 -16.67 1.75 -18.36
N LEU A 133 -15.75 0.79 -18.52
CA LEU A 133 -14.30 1.05 -18.52
C LEU A 133 -13.85 2.08 -19.58
N PRO A 134 -14.36 2.10 -20.83
CA PRO A 134 -13.95 3.11 -21.81
C PRO A 134 -14.24 4.54 -21.36
N GLU A 135 -15.44 4.82 -20.86
CA GLU A 135 -15.80 6.15 -20.37
C GLU A 135 -14.98 6.53 -19.13
N MET A 136 -14.74 5.56 -18.24
CA MET A 136 -13.89 5.73 -17.07
C MET A 136 -12.47 6.11 -17.45
N LEU A 137 -11.86 5.42 -18.42
CA LEU A 137 -10.54 5.76 -18.94
C LEU A 137 -10.47 7.20 -19.45
N GLU A 138 -11.47 7.67 -20.21
CA GLU A 138 -11.51 9.08 -20.66
C GLU A 138 -11.46 10.06 -19.49
N LYS A 139 -12.20 9.76 -18.40
CA LYS A 139 -12.20 10.61 -17.20
C LYS A 139 -10.84 10.65 -16.52
N ARG A 140 -10.12 9.51 -16.43
CA ARG A 140 -8.76 9.45 -15.85
C ARG A 140 -7.76 10.23 -16.72
N LEU A 141 -7.81 10.03 -18.04
CA LEU A 141 -6.96 10.76 -19.00
C LEU A 141 -7.17 12.27 -18.90
N ALA A 142 -8.44 12.71 -18.86
CA ALA A 142 -8.79 14.12 -18.70
C ALA A 142 -8.35 14.67 -17.33
N ALA A 143 -8.51 13.90 -16.25
CA ALA A 143 -8.11 14.32 -14.90
C ALA A 143 -6.60 14.49 -14.75
N ILE A 144 -5.81 13.62 -15.39
CA ILE A 144 -4.34 13.65 -15.37
C ILE A 144 -3.78 14.63 -16.43
N GLY A 145 -4.55 14.95 -17.47
CA GLY A 145 -4.08 15.78 -18.58
C GLY A 145 -3.09 15.07 -19.51
N THR A 146 -3.26 13.75 -19.70
CA THR A 146 -2.42 12.92 -20.58
C THR A 146 -3.29 12.24 -21.65
N THR A 147 -2.70 11.92 -22.81
CA THR A 147 -3.42 11.22 -23.90
C THR A 147 -3.39 9.70 -23.76
N TYR A 148 -2.54 9.17 -22.87
CA TYR A 148 -2.46 7.75 -22.58
C TYR A 148 -2.01 7.46 -21.14
N LEU A 149 -2.42 6.28 -20.64
CA LEU A 149 -1.87 5.65 -19.44
C LEU A 149 -0.92 4.51 -19.81
N ASP A 150 0.10 4.29 -19.00
CA ASP A 150 0.98 3.13 -19.17
C ASP A 150 0.27 1.86 -18.71
N LEU A 151 -0.56 1.95 -17.66
CA LEU A 151 -1.42 0.87 -17.19
C LEU A 151 -2.79 1.40 -16.72
N PHE A 152 -3.87 0.78 -17.19
CA PHE A 152 -5.21 1.00 -16.65
C PHE A 152 -5.73 -0.28 -16.00
N MET A 153 -6.31 -0.17 -14.81
CA MET A 153 -6.75 -1.31 -14.02
C MET A 153 -8.20 -1.21 -13.56
N ILE A 154 -8.86 -2.38 -13.46
CA ILE A 154 -10.03 -2.55 -12.59
C ILE A 154 -9.56 -2.48 -11.13
N HIS A 155 -10.14 -1.59 -10.34
CA HIS A 155 -9.75 -1.38 -8.96
C HIS A 155 -10.48 -2.37 -8.03
N GLN A 156 -9.71 -3.09 -7.20
CA GLN A 156 -10.22 -4.01 -6.17
C GLN A 156 -11.22 -5.06 -6.72
N ILE A 157 -10.88 -5.71 -7.83
CA ILE A 157 -11.71 -6.82 -8.33
C ILE A 157 -11.90 -7.86 -7.22
N SER A 158 -13.16 -8.18 -6.93
CA SER A 158 -13.56 -9.09 -5.86
C SER A 158 -14.95 -9.64 -6.11
N ALA A 159 -15.22 -10.84 -5.61
CA ALA A 159 -16.56 -11.41 -5.69
C ALA A 159 -17.56 -10.72 -4.76
N LYS A 160 -17.06 -10.05 -3.71
CA LYS A 160 -17.89 -9.26 -2.80
C LYS A 160 -18.56 -8.07 -3.50
N GLU A 161 -17.82 -7.38 -4.37
CA GLU A 161 -18.33 -6.21 -5.09
C GLU A 161 -19.10 -6.60 -6.35
N TYR A 162 -18.61 -7.61 -7.07
CA TYR A 162 -19.06 -7.92 -8.43
C TYR A 162 -19.78 -9.28 -8.58
N GLY A 163 -19.99 -10.00 -7.48
CA GLY A 163 -20.53 -11.37 -7.50
C GLY A 163 -19.50 -12.41 -7.98
N GLU A 164 -19.89 -13.69 -7.93
CA GLU A 164 -19.01 -14.81 -8.34
C GLU A 164 -18.61 -14.76 -9.82
N GLU A 165 -19.37 -14.08 -10.68
CA GLU A 165 -19.02 -13.91 -12.10
C GLU A 165 -17.71 -13.14 -12.31
N ALA A 166 -17.30 -12.33 -11.32
CA ALA A 166 -16.07 -11.56 -11.36
C ALA A 166 -14.83 -12.45 -11.55
N TYR A 167 -14.84 -13.67 -11.02
CA TYR A 167 -13.73 -14.62 -11.19
C TYR A 167 -13.47 -14.98 -12.65
N GLU A 168 -14.48 -14.83 -13.51
CA GLU A 168 -14.38 -15.14 -14.94
C GLU A 168 -13.93 -13.92 -15.77
N TRP A 169 -13.99 -12.70 -15.21
CA TRP A 169 -13.61 -11.48 -15.95
C TRP A 169 -12.18 -11.51 -16.50
N PRO A 170 -11.14 -11.96 -15.78
CA PRO A 170 -9.77 -12.01 -16.30
C PRO A 170 -9.56 -12.94 -17.50
N LYS A 171 -10.53 -13.79 -17.84
CA LYS A 171 -10.55 -14.65 -19.03
C LYS A 171 -11.75 -14.42 -19.94
N SER A 172 -12.54 -13.36 -19.70
CA SER A 172 -13.75 -13.11 -20.47
C SER A 172 -13.41 -12.49 -21.84
N PRO A 173 -14.13 -12.88 -22.91
CA PRO A 173 -14.01 -12.24 -24.22
C PRO A 173 -14.33 -10.74 -24.19
N GLU A 174 -15.30 -10.32 -23.35
CA GLU A 174 -15.71 -8.92 -23.22
C GLU A 174 -14.56 -8.05 -22.68
N LEU A 175 -13.93 -8.44 -21.57
CA LEU A 175 -12.82 -7.65 -21.00
C LEU A 175 -11.62 -7.64 -21.95
N LYS A 176 -11.34 -8.77 -22.60
CA LYS A 176 -10.30 -8.87 -23.62
C LYS A 176 -10.52 -7.85 -24.73
N GLN A 177 -11.71 -7.84 -25.32
CA GLN A 177 -12.05 -6.92 -26.41
C GLN A 177 -11.92 -5.46 -25.96
N ILE A 178 -12.42 -5.11 -24.78
CA ILE A 178 -12.34 -3.73 -24.25
C ILE A 178 -10.88 -3.28 -24.11
N PHE A 179 -10.01 -4.11 -23.53
CA PHE A 179 -8.59 -3.76 -23.39
C PHE A 179 -7.87 -3.70 -24.75
N GLU A 180 -8.18 -4.60 -25.68
CA GLU A 180 -7.63 -4.56 -27.05
C GLU A 180 -8.04 -3.26 -27.78
N GLU A 181 -9.29 -2.83 -27.68
CA GLU A 181 -9.79 -1.59 -28.27
C GLU A 181 -9.12 -0.35 -27.65
N MET A 182 -8.98 -0.30 -26.32
CA MET A 182 -8.27 0.79 -25.63
C MET A 182 -6.79 0.88 -26.01
N LYS A 183 -6.13 -0.28 -26.18
CA LYS A 183 -4.74 -0.38 -26.65
C LYS A 183 -4.63 0.07 -28.11
N ALA A 184 -5.53 -0.39 -28.98
CA ALA A 184 -5.58 -0.02 -30.40
C ALA A 184 -5.83 1.48 -30.59
N ALA A 185 -6.67 2.08 -29.75
CA ALA A 185 -6.89 3.53 -29.69
C ALA A 185 -5.68 4.31 -29.12
N GLY A 186 -4.65 3.62 -28.64
CA GLY A 186 -3.43 4.21 -28.08
C GLY A 186 -3.59 4.82 -26.69
N LYS A 187 -4.75 4.62 -26.03
CA LYS A 187 -5.11 5.25 -24.77
C LYS A 187 -4.56 4.54 -23.53
N ILE A 188 -4.27 3.24 -23.65
CA ILE A 188 -3.52 2.49 -22.66
C ILE A 188 -2.38 1.72 -23.34
N LYS A 189 -1.30 1.45 -22.62
CA LYS A 189 -0.27 0.48 -23.07
C LYS A 189 -0.53 -0.91 -22.50
N MET A 190 -0.97 -0.98 -21.24
CA MET A 190 -1.24 -2.21 -20.51
C MET A 190 -2.62 -2.14 -19.83
N GLY A 191 -3.28 -3.27 -19.71
CA GLY A 191 -4.55 -3.47 -19.03
C GLY A 191 -4.43 -4.53 -17.93
N GLY A 192 -5.10 -4.32 -16.81
CA GLY A 192 -4.98 -5.23 -15.68
C GLY A 192 -6.02 -5.02 -14.59
N PHE A 193 -5.71 -5.50 -13.39
CA PHE A 193 -6.55 -5.29 -12.22
C PHE A 193 -5.73 -5.23 -10.93
N SER A 194 -6.33 -4.66 -9.90
CA SER A 194 -5.87 -4.82 -8.52
C SER A 194 -6.86 -5.69 -7.75
N CYS A 195 -6.39 -6.51 -6.81
CA CYS A 195 -7.24 -7.43 -6.07
C CYS A 195 -6.98 -7.34 -4.56
N HIS A 196 -8.03 -7.45 -3.76
CA HIS A 196 -7.96 -7.63 -2.30
C HIS A 196 -8.73 -8.88 -1.83
N ASP A 197 -9.25 -9.66 -2.76
CA ASP A 197 -10.14 -10.79 -2.47
C ASP A 197 -9.37 -11.90 -1.73
N PRO A 198 -9.95 -12.52 -0.68
CA PRO A 198 -9.32 -13.66 -0.01
C PRO A 198 -9.13 -14.88 -0.92
N HIS A 199 -9.81 -14.94 -2.05
CA HIS A 199 -9.69 -15.95 -3.10
C HIS A 199 -8.98 -15.41 -4.35
N PHE A 200 -8.05 -14.45 -4.18
CA PHE A 200 -7.27 -13.88 -5.28
C PHE A 200 -6.60 -14.94 -6.18
N ASP A 201 -6.25 -16.12 -5.65
CA ASP A 201 -5.73 -17.25 -6.44
C ASP A 201 -6.63 -17.61 -7.64
N ARG A 202 -7.95 -17.51 -7.50
CA ARG A 202 -8.91 -17.75 -8.59
C ARG A 202 -8.77 -16.70 -9.68
N PHE A 203 -8.64 -15.43 -9.30
CA PHE A 203 -8.41 -14.33 -10.26
C PHE A 203 -7.07 -14.46 -10.98
N LEU A 204 -6.02 -14.89 -10.28
CA LEU A 204 -4.69 -15.11 -10.86
C LEU A 204 -4.70 -16.26 -11.88
N HIS A 205 -5.30 -17.40 -11.51
CA HIS A 205 -5.47 -18.52 -12.45
C HIS A 205 -6.31 -18.11 -13.68
N ALA A 206 -7.43 -17.42 -13.47
CA ALA A 206 -8.23 -16.90 -14.58
C ALA A 206 -7.43 -15.94 -15.47
N ALA A 207 -6.59 -15.07 -14.90
CA ALA A 207 -5.76 -14.16 -15.67
C ALA A 207 -4.71 -14.90 -16.51
N ALA A 208 -4.09 -15.92 -15.94
CA ALA A 208 -3.13 -16.79 -16.64
C ALA A 208 -3.80 -17.58 -17.78
N GLU A 209 -5.01 -18.10 -17.55
CA GLU A 209 -5.82 -18.78 -18.58
C GLU A 209 -6.27 -17.82 -19.69
N GLY A 210 -6.67 -16.60 -19.33
CA GLY A 210 -7.19 -15.59 -20.27
C GLY A 210 -6.12 -15.05 -21.22
N GLY A 211 -4.88 -14.90 -20.76
CA GLY A 211 -3.73 -14.57 -21.58
C GLY A 211 -3.69 -13.16 -22.16
N PHE A 212 -4.53 -12.23 -21.68
CA PHE A 212 -4.57 -10.83 -22.14
C PHE A 212 -4.35 -9.80 -21.02
N ILE A 213 -4.29 -10.24 -19.76
CA ILE A 213 -3.98 -9.39 -18.60
C ILE A 213 -2.48 -9.15 -18.57
N ASP A 214 -2.06 -7.88 -18.58
CA ASP A 214 -0.63 -7.54 -18.63
C ASP A 214 -0.01 -7.39 -17.23
N ALA A 215 -0.78 -6.90 -16.25
CA ALA A 215 -0.29 -6.66 -14.90
C ALA A 215 -1.36 -6.79 -13.81
N ILE A 216 -0.95 -7.23 -12.62
CA ILE A 216 -1.81 -7.41 -11.46
C ILE A 216 -1.16 -6.74 -10.24
N LEU A 217 -1.95 -5.97 -9.48
CA LEU A 217 -1.54 -5.37 -8.20
C LEU A 217 -2.25 -6.05 -7.03
N MET A 218 -1.49 -6.60 -6.08
CA MET A 218 -2.01 -7.42 -4.98
C MET A 218 -1.30 -7.10 -3.66
N PRO A 219 -1.92 -7.35 -2.49
CA PRO A 219 -1.22 -7.18 -1.23
C PRO A 219 -0.08 -8.20 -1.13
N ALA A 220 1.03 -7.86 -0.50
CA ALA A 220 2.04 -8.83 -0.13
C ALA A 220 2.81 -8.36 1.09
N THR A 221 2.95 -9.25 2.09
CA THR A 221 3.83 -9.11 3.25
C THR A 221 4.30 -10.50 3.66
N PRO A 222 5.32 -10.66 4.53
CA PRO A 222 5.73 -11.98 5.04
C PRO A 222 4.61 -12.82 5.70
N ILE A 223 3.50 -12.20 6.11
CA ILE A 223 2.33 -12.86 6.70
C ILE A 223 1.09 -12.91 5.78
N LEU A 224 1.07 -12.16 4.68
CA LEU A 224 -0.05 -12.13 3.72
C LEU A 224 0.28 -12.96 2.48
N HIS A 225 -0.72 -13.65 1.94
CA HIS A 225 -0.66 -14.32 0.63
C HIS A 225 0.41 -15.42 0.48
N GLY A 226 0.91 -15.98 1.59
CA GLY A 226 1.75 -17.20 1.58
C GLY A 226 0.95 -18.49 1.35
N GLY A 227 1.67 -19.61 1.25
CA GLY A 227 1.09 -20.95 1.11
C GLY A 227 1.08 -21.49 -0.32
N GLU A 228 0.99 -22.81 -0.45
CA GLU A 228 1.14 -23.53 -1.72
C GLU A 228 0.12 -23.08 -2.77
N LYS A 229 -1.15 -22.95 -2.39
CA LYS A 229 -2.24 -22.51 -3.29
C LYS A 229 -1.93 -21.17 -3.95
N ASN A 230 -1.50 -20.20 -3.14
CA ASN A 230 -1.18 -18.85 -3.60
C ASN A 230 0.10 -18.83 -4.44
N ASN A 231 1.11 -19.62 -4.06
CA ASN A 231 2.33 -19.76 -4.84
C ASN A 231 2.07 -20.35 -6.23
N ARG A 232 1.23 -21.39 -6.35
CA ARG A 232 0.85 -21.94 -7.66
C ARG A 232 0.15 -20.92 -8.55
N ALA A 233 -0.69 -20.05 -7.97
CA ALA A 233 -1.37 -18.99 -8.71
C ALA A 233 -0.38 -17.89 -9.17
N LEU A 234 0.58 -17.52 -8.32
CA LEU A 234 1.68 -16.62 -8.66
C LEU A 234 2.57 -17.19 -9.78
N ASP A 235 2.92 -18.48 -9.69
CA ASP A 235 3.70 -19.17 -10.72
C ASP A 235 2.96 -19.17 -12.05
N ALA A 236 1.67 -19.51 -12.06
CA ALA A 236 0.86 -19.51 -13.27
C ALA A 236 0.84 -18.13 -13.97
N CYS A 237 0.68 -17.04 -13.22
CA CYS A 237 0.76 -15.69 -13.77
C CYS A 237 2.16 -15.34 -14.28
N HIS A 238 3.20 -15.68 -13.52
CA HIS A 238 4.59 -15.41 -13.88
C HIS A 238 4.98 -16.13 -15.18
N ASP A 239 4.64 -17.42 -15.29
CA ASP A 239 4.90 -18.26 -16.46
C ASP A 239 4.12 -17.79 -17.69
N ALA A 240 2.88 -17.32 -17.49
CA ALA A 240 2.08 -16.67 -18.53
C ALA A 240 2.63 -15.29 -18.94
N GLY A 241 3.63 -14.76 -18.22
CA GLY A 241 4.29 -13.50 -18.52
C GLY A 241 3.56 -12.26 -17.99
N ILE A 242 2.66 -12.43 -17.04
CA ILE A 242 1.91 -11.34 -16.39
C ILE A 242 2.82 -10.63 -15.38
N GLY A 243 2.81 -9.30 -15.38
CA GLY A 243 3.53 -8.50 -14.40
C GLY A 243 2.87 -8.52 -13.04
N LEU A 244 3.56 -9.00 -12.01
CA LEU A 244 3.03 -9.05 -10.64
C LEU A 244 3.62 -7.91 -9.82
N MET A 245 2.75 -7.09 -9.23
CA MET A 245 3.14 -5.97 -8.37
C MET A 245 2.49 -6.11 -7.00
N CYS A 246 3.18 -5.58 -5.99
CA CYS A 246 2.72 -5.65 -4.61
C CYS A 246 2.29 -4.29 -4.08
N MET A 247 1.27 -4.27 -3.24
CA MET A 247 0.87 -3.13 -2.41
C MET A 247 0.82 -3.54 -0.94
N LYS A 248 0.61 -2.57 -0.04
CA LYS A 248 0.49 -2.82 1.41
C LYS A 248 1.70 -3.50 2.04
N VAL A 249 2.88 -3.34 1.44
CA VAL A 249 4.13 -4.00 1.86
C VAL A 249 4.51 -3.68 3.30
N MET A 250 4.15 -2.49 3.79
CA MET A 250 4.44 -2.05 5.16
C MET A 250 3.35 -2.41 6.18
N ARG A 251 2.29 -3.12 5.77
CA ARG A 251 1.19 -3.42 6.68
C ARG A 251 1.65 -4.38 7.78
N ASN A 252 1.28 -4.06 9.02
CA ASN A 252 1.71 -4.75 10.24
C ASN A 252 3.21 -4.60 10.56
N ALA A 253 3.93 -3.74 9.82
CA ALA A 253 5.33 -3.45 10.10
C ALA A 253 5.54 -2.30 11.09
N LYS A 254 4.56 -1.41 11.26
CA LYS A 254 4.69 -0.16 12.04
C LYS A 254 5.08 -0.38 13.50
N ASN A 255 4.60 -1.45 14.11
CA ASN A 255 4.82 -1.77 15.53
C ASN A 255 6.09 -2.60 15.76
N MET A 256 6.79 -3.01 14.69
CA MET A 256 8.02 -3.80 14.84
C MET A 256 9.15 -2.91 15.39
N PRO A 257 10.12 -3.49 16.11
CA PRO A 257 11.34 -2.77 16.49
C PRO A 257 12.02 -2.21 15.23
N LYS A 258 12.43 -0.93 15.28
CA LYS A 258 13.05 -0.23 14.14
C LYS A 258 14.32 -0.93 13.63
N ARG A 259 15.06 -1.57 14.53
CA ARG A 259 16.29 -2.33 14.26
C ARG A 259 16.36 -3.60 15.12
N ILE A 260 16.96 -4.64 14.56
CA ILE A 260 17.30 -5.90 15.24
C ILE A 260 18.68 -6.38 14.75
N PRO A 261 19.44 -7.14 15.57
CA PRO A 261 20.79 -7.60 15.21
C PRO A 261 20.88 -8.27 13.83
N GLU A 262 19.91 -9.12 13.49
CA GLU A 262 19.89 -9.90 12.25
C GLU A 262 19.82 -9.03 10.99
N PHE A 263 19.17 -7.86 11.05
CA PHE A 263 19.11 -6.92 9.92
C PHE A 263 20.19 -5.85 9.99
N ASP A 264 20.70 -5.54 11.18
CA ASP A 264 21.87 -4.68 11.35
C ASP A 264 23.09 -5.27 10.65
N GLU A 265 23.28 -6.60 10.70
CA GLU A 265 24.32 -7.32 9.96
C GLU A 265 24.20 -7.18 8.44
N LEU A 266 22.99 -6.94 7.93
CA LEU A 266 22.73 -6.67 6.52
C LEU A 266 22.81 -5.18 6.17
N GLY A 267 23.03 -4.31 7.17
CA GLY A 267 22.97 -2.87 7.01
C GLY A 267 21.56 -2.32 6.76
N LEU A 268 20.52 -3.06 7.14
CA LEU A 268 19.12 -2.70 6.90
C LEU A 268 18.41 -2.33 8.20
N THR A 269 17.48 -1.38 8.14
CA THR A 269 16.44 -1.27 9.18
C THR A 269 15.38 -2.36 9.00
N THR A 270 14.57 -2.61 10.02
CA THR A 270 13.45 -3.56 9.92
C THR A 270 12.44 -3.13 8.83
N HIS A 271 12.24 -1.82 8.65
CA HIS A 271 11.42 -1.25 7.57
C HIS A 271 11.98 -1.60 6.19
N GLN A 272 13.28 -1.40 5.98
CA GLN A 272 13.94 -1.73 4.71
C GLN A 272 13.93 -3.24 4.46
N ALA A 273 14.09 -4.05 5.51
CA ALA A 273 14.01 -5.50 5.43
C ALA A 273 12.61 -5.96 4.99
N ALA A 274 11.52 -5.31 5.41
CA ALA A 274 10.16 -5.62 4.95
C ALA A 274 9.99 -5.40 3.43
N LEU A 275 10.55 -4.32 2.87
CA LEU A 275 10.59 -4.10 1.42
C LEU A 275 11.44 -5.16 0.71
N HIS A 276 12.63 -5.46 1.25
CA HIS A 276 13.52 -6.48 0.70
C HIS A 276 12.87 -7.86 0.69
N ALA A 277 12.08 -8.21 1.70
CA ALA A 277 11.37 -9.48 1.76
C ALA A 277 10.41 -9.66 0.59
N VAL A 278 9.61 -8.64 0.25
CA VAL A 278 8.72 -8.71 -0.92
C VAL A 278 9.51 -8.77 -2.23
N TRP A 279 10.58 -7.97 -2.36
CA TRP A 279 11.44 -8.03 -3.54
C TRP A 279 12.25 -9.33 -3.65
N SER A 280 12.33 -10.14 -2.59
CA SER A 280 13.02 -11.44 -2.62
C SER A 280 12.26 -12.49 -3.43
N ASP A 281 10.96 -12.27 -3.66
CA ASP A 281 10.21 -13.01 -4.66
C ASP A 281 10.52 -12.44 -6.05
N GLU A 282 11.20 -13.24 -6.88
CA GLU A 282 11.62 -12.82 -8.22
C GLU A 282 10.45 -12.64 -9.19
N ARG A 283 9.29 -13.21 -8.87
CA ARG A 283 8.06 -13.05 -9.66
C ARG A 283 7.53 -11.61 -9.56
N ILE A 284 7.88 -10.89 -8.50
CA ILE A 284 7.42 -9.53 -8.22
C ILE A 284 8.29 -8.49 -8.93
N SER A 285 7.64 -7.69 -9.78
CA SER A 285 8.25 -6.63 -10.57
C SER A 285 8.45 -5.33 -9.77
N GLY A 286 7.54 -5.00 -8.86
CA GLY A 286 7.61 -3.75 -8.09
C GLY A 286 6.68 -3.71 -6.89
N ALA A 287 6.96 -2.78 -5.98
CA ALA A 287 6.20 -2.54 -4.77
C ALA A 287 5.64 -1.12 -4.77
N VAL A 288 4.32 -0.98 -4.84
CA VAL A 288 3.57 0.26 -4.65
C VAL A 288 3.46 0.54 -3.16
N VAL A 289 4.14 1.60 -2.73
CA VAL A 289 4.24 1.98 -1.32
C VAL A 289 3.55 3.33 -1.13
N TRP A 290 2.67 3.40 -0.13
CA TRP A 290 2.20 4.66 0.41
C TRP A 290 3.32 5.26 1.26
N ILE A 291 3.71 6.49 0.93
CA ILE A 291 4.82 7.18 1.57
C ILE A 291 4.25 8.45 2.19
N ALA A 292 4.33 8.58 3.51
CA ALA A 292 3.64 9.63 4.25
C ALA A 292 4.37 10.98 4.18
N ASN A 293 5.70 10.93 4.10
CA ASN A 293 6.57 12.09 4.27
C ASN A 293 7.94 11.89 3.61
N ASP A 294 8.75 12.95 3.68
CA ASP A 294 10.08 13.02 3.10
C ASP A 294 11.07 11.98 3.67
N GLU A 295 10.96 11.69 4.96
CA GLU A 295 11.84 10.75 5.64
C GLU A 295 11.55 9.31 5.18
N GLU A 296 10.27 8.94 5.11
CA GLU A 296 9.89 7.64 4.52
C GLU A 296 10.31 7.55 3.06
N MET A 297 10.23 8.63 2.29
CA MET A 297 10.71 8.64 0.90
C MET A 297 12.21 8.35 0.83
N LEU A 298 13.00 8.92 1.75
CA LEU A 298 14.42 8.65 1.87
C LEU A 298 14.70 7.18 2.23
N ILE A 299 14.06 6.68 3.28
CA ILE A 299 14.24 5.30 3.76
C ILE A 299 13.87 4.29 2.67
N ASN A 300 12.75 4.52 1.97
CA ASN A 300 12.24 3.62 0.92
C ASN A 300 13.15 3.61 -0.31
N THR A 301 13.57 4.80 -0.77
CA THR A 301 14.46 4.91 -1.94
C THR A 301 15.85 4.35 -1.64
N GLU A 302 16.35 4.55 -0.42
CA GLU A 302 17.57 3.89 0.06
C GLU A 302 17.42 2.37 0.08
N ALA A 303 16.29 1.85 0.59
CA ALA A 303 16.00 0.41 0.57
C ALA A 303 16.15 -0.17 -0.84
N ALA A 304 15.55 0.49 -1.83
CA ALA A 304 15.64 0.07 -3.23
C ALA A 304 17.09 0.10 -3.74
N ARG A 305 17.88 1.13 -3.40
CA ARG A 305 19.30 1.24 -3.82
C ARG A 305 20.20 0.19 -3.16
N LEU A 306 19.91 -0.16 -1.91
CA LEU A 306 20.63 -1.17 -1.13
C LEU A 306 20.28 -2.61 -1.55
N TYR A 307 19.16 -2.83 -2.22
CA TYR A 307 18.78 -4.17 -2.67
C TYR A 307 19.80 -4.71 -3.69
N LYS A 308 20.49 -5.79 -3.33
CA LYS A 308 21.48 -6.47 -4.20
C LYS A 308 21.13 -7.92 -4.49
N LYS A 309 20.48 -8.60 -3.55
CA LYS A 309 20.12 -10.01 -3.64
C LYS A 309 18.91 -10.30 -2.75
N PRO A 310 18.16 -11.38 -3.02
CA PRO A 310 17.08 -11.83 -2.14
C PRO A 310 17.55 -12.07 -0.71
N LEU A 311 16.67 -11.80 0.25
CA LEU A 311 16.78 -12.28 1.62
C LEU A 311 16.64 -13.81 1.64
N LYS A 312 17.33 -14.45 2.58
CA LYS A 312 17.18 -15.89 2.84
C LYS A 312 15.82 -16.15 3.47
N SER A 313 15.26 -17.35 3.27
CA SER A 313 14.00 -17.77 3.89
C SER A 313 13.99 -17.55 5.41
N ALA A 314 15.07 -17.94 6.10
CA ALA A 314 15.20 -17.70 7.55
C ALA A 314 15.10 -16.22 7.96
N GLN A 315 15.56 -15.28 7.12
CA GLN A 315 15.46 -13.84 7.39
C GLN A 315 14.02 -13.33 7.19
N ILE A 316 13.32 -13.88 6.19
CA ILE A 316 11.90 -13.61 5.97
C ILE A 316 11.05 -14.19 7.10
N ASP A 317 11.42 -15.36 7.62
CA ASP A 317 10.76 -15.98 8.77
C ASP A 317 10.94 -15.15 10.05
N VAL A 318 12.12 -14.55 10.26
CA VAL A 318 12.32 -13.59 11.36
C VAL A 318 11.39 -12.38 11.22
N LEU A 319 11.23 -11.79 10.02
CA LEU A 319 10.26 -10.70 9.79
C LEU A 319 8.83 -11.17 10.08
N ARG A 320 8.48 -12.37 9.66
CA ARG A 320 7.16 -12.96 9.89
C ARG A 320 6.88 -13.05 11.39
N GLU A 321 7.79 -13.62 12.17
CA GLU A 321 7.63 -13.74 13.62
C GLU A 321 7.60 -12.38 14.32
N LEU A 322 8.42 -11.41 13.89
CA LEU A 322 8.35 -10.05 14.39
C LEU A 322 6.99 -9.41 14.12
N MET A 323 6.43 -9.54 12.92
CA MET A 323 5.11 -9.00 12.60
C MET A 323 4.02 -9.63 13.48
N LEU A 324 4.10 -10.95 13.71
CA LEU A 324 3.15 -11.69 14.54
C LEU A 324 3.28 -11.36 16.03
N ALA A 325 4.49 -11.07 16.52
CA ALA A 325 4.76 -10.76 17.92
C ALA A 325 4.43 -9.31 18.30
N ASN A 326 4.32 -8.40 17.32
CA ASN A 326 4.17 -6.96 17.57
C ASN A 326 2.77 -6.44 17.21
N ASN A 327 1.73 -7.09 17.74
CA ASN A 327 0.34 -6.65 17.64
C ASN A 327 -0.11 -6.36 16.19
N PRO A 328 -0.13 -7.38 15.31
CA PRO A 328 -0.63 -7.22 13.96
C PRO A 328 -2.08 -6.73 13.99
N VAL A 329 -2.39 -5.74 13.16
CA VAL A 329 -3.68 -5.05 13.17
C VAL A 329 -4.53 -5.48 11.98
N LEU A 330 -3.94 -5.57 10.79
CA LEU A 330 -4.64 -6.07 9.62
C LEU A 330 -4.68 -7.59 9.65
N CYS A 331 -5.89 -8.14 9.70
CA CYS A 331 -6.17 -9.57 9.64
C CYS A 331 -5.94 -10.14 8.22
N PRO A 332 -5.05 -11.14 8.05
CA PRO A 332 -4.91 -11.90 6.80
C PRO A 332 -6.10 -12.82 6.47
N GLY A 333 -6.88 -13.17 7.49
CA GLY A 333 -7.91 -14.21 7.44
C GLY A 333 -7.29 -15.61 7.64
N CYS A 334 -7.75 -16.33 8.67
CA CYS A 334 -7.40 -17.73 8.93
C CYS A 334 -8.66 -18.61 8.98
N PRO A 335 -8.53 -19.96 8.92
CA PRO A 335 -9.68 -20.86 9.02
C PRO A 335 -10.57 -20.60 10.26
N SER A 336 -9.97 -20.32 11.42
CA SER A 336 -10.72 -20.00 12.66
C SER A 336 -11.58 -18.75 12.49
N CYS A 337 -11.03 -17.68 11.90
CA CYS A 337 -11.78 -16.44 11.64
C CYS A 337 -12.85 -16.61 10.58
N LYS A 338 -12.63 -17.48 9.58
CA LYS A 338 -13.65 -17.82 8.56
C LYS A 338 -14.81 -18.59 9.17
N ALA A 339 -14.52 -19.58 10.02
CA ALA A 339 -15.54 -20.32 10.75
C ALA A 339 -16.36 -19.40 11.65
N PHE A 340 -15.69 -18.46 12.34
CA PHE A 340 -16.37 -17.43 13.13
C PHE A 340 -17.29 -16.56 12.27
N ALA A 341 -16.79 -16.01 11.16
CA ALA A 341 -17.56 -15.13 10.27
C ALA A 341 -18.77 -15.84 9.62
N ALA A 342 -18.73 -17.16 9.47
CA ALA A 342 -19.85 -17.91 8.92
C ALA A 342 -21.08 -17.96 9.86
N SER A 343 -20.91 -17.71 11.16
CA SER A 343 -21.98 -17.77 12.16
C SER A 343 -22.25 -16.44 12.85
N HIS A 344 -21.66 -15.34 12.39
CA HIS A 344 -21.79 -14.01 13.01
C HIS A 344 -21.88 -12.92 11.95
N GLU A 345 -22.71 -11.91 12.21
CA GLU A 345 -22.78 -10.71 11.37
C GLU A 345 -21.66 -9.70 11.68
N LEU A 346 -20.96 -9.83 12.80
CA LEU A 346 -19.83 -8.99 13.19
C LEU A 346 -18.69 -9.10 12.16
N ASP A 347 -18.45 -8.02 11.40
CA ASP A 347 -17.44 -7.99 10.34
C ASP A 347 -16.07 -7.56 10.91
N LEU A 348 -15.42 -8.48 11.61
CA LEU A 348 -14.10 -8.24 12.20
C LEU A 348 -13.02 -7.88 11.17
N ASN A 349 -13.16 -8.30 9.91
CA ASN A 349 -12.21 -7.96 8.86
C ASN A 349 -12.34 -6.50 8.45
N LYS A 350 -13.57 -5.96 8.32
CA LYS A 350 -13.79 -4.51 8.13
C LYS A 350 -13.26 -3.71 9.31
N ILE A 351 -13.60 -4.10 10.54
CA ILE A 351 -13.17 -3.40 11.76
C ILE A 351 -11.63 -3.37 11.84
N SER A 352 -10.98 -4.53 11.71
CA SER A 352 -9.52 -4.67 11.66
C SER A 352 -8.89 -3.81 10.58
N ARG A 353 -9.47 -3.77 9.36
CA ARG A 353 -8.98 -2.95 8.26
C ARG A 353 -9.08 -1.46 8.57
N TYR A 354 -10.20 -0.98 9.10
CA TYR A 354 -10.38 0.44 9.43
C TYR A 354 -9.47 0.87 10.58
N VAL A 355 -9.34 0.06 11.63
CA VAL A 355 -8.39 0.32 12.71
C VAL A 355 -6.95 0.34 12.18
N ALA A 356 -6.57 -0.61 11.32
CA ALA A 356 -5.24 -0.62 10.71
C ALA A 356 -4.97 0.62 9.85
N TYR A 357 -5.98 1.11 9.13
CA TYR A 357 -5.87 2.31 8.28
C TYR A 357 -5.71 3.58 9.11
N TYR A 358 -6.38 3.67 10.24
CA TYR A 358 -6.22 4.78 11.16
C TYR A 358 -4.89 4.71 11.93
N GLU A 359 -4.62 3.58 12.60
CA GLU A 359 -3.41 3.41 13.43
C GLU A 359 -2.13 3.47 12.60
N GLN A 360 -2.12 2.87 11.40
CA GLN A 360 -0.89 2.77 10.60
C GLN A 360 -0.72 3.93 9.63
N ASP A 361 -1.79 4.32 8.92
CA ASP A 361 -1.70 5.31 7.84
C ASP A 361 -2.18 6.71 8.28
N GLY A 362 -2.81 6.85 9.45
CA GLY A 362 -3.36 8.13 9.92
C GLY A 362 -4.64 8.58 9.19
N THR A 363 -5.21 7.70 8.35
CA THR A 363 -6.32 8.06 7.46
C THR A 363 -7.63 8.27 8.24
N LEU A 364 -8.20 9.48 8.13
CA LEU A 364 -9.46 9.83 8.80
C LEU A 364 -10.69 9.22 8.11
N ASP A 365 -10.58 8.88 6.83
CA ASP A 365 -11.66 8.23 6.07
C ASP A 365 -12.08 6.87 6.69
N ALA A 366 -11.18 6.23 7.45
CA ALA A 366 -11.49 5.02 8.22
C ALA A 366 -12.65 5.22 9.20
N ARG A 367 -12.80 6.42 9.78
CA ARG A 367 -13.92 6.74 10.68
C ARG A 367 -15.24 6.73 9.94
N THR A 368 -15.31 7.44 8.81
CA THR A 368 -16.53 7.50 7.99
C THR A 368 -16.91 6.10 7.48
N ALA A 369 -15.93 5.31 7.06
CA ALA A 369 -16.16 3.94 6.63
C ALA A 369 -16.71 3.06 7.77
N TYR A 370 -16.13 3.12 8.97
CA TYR A 370 -16.65 2.41 10.14
C TYR A 370 -18.07 2.87 10.52
N GLN A 371 -18.34 4.16 10.49
CA GLN A 371 -19.67 4.71 10.81
C GLN A 371 -20.74 4.23 9.82
N SER A 372 -20.37 4.03 8.55
CA SER A 372 -21.27 3.52 7.51
C SER A 372 -21.63 2.03 7.64
N MET A 373 -20.91 1.27 8.46
CA MET A 373 -21.25 -0.13 8.77
C MET A 373 -22.61 -0.24 9.47
N THR A 374 -23.31 -1.35 9.26
CA THR A 374 -24.57 -1.62 9.98
C THR A 374 -24.33 -1.84 11.48
N THR A 375 -25.38 -1.74 12.29
CA THR A 375 -25.30 -2.05 13.71
C THR A 375 -24.85 -3.49 13.95
N ALA A 376 -25.36 -4.44 13.16
CA ALA A 376 -24.99 -5.85 13.27
C ALA A 376 -23.51 -6.10 12.94
N GLU A 377 -22.99 -5.42 11.91
CA GLU A 377 -21.57 -5.52 11.52
C GLU A 377 -20.59 -4.99 12.58
N LYS A 378 -21.07 -4.17 13.53
CA LYS A 378 -20.27 -3.58 14.62
C LYS A 378 -20.54 -4.22 15.98
N ASN A 379 -21.60 -5.03 16.12
CA ASN A 379 -22.06 -5.50 17.41
C ASN A 379 -21.23 -6.70 17.92
N ALA A 380 -20.33 -6.43 18.86
CA ALA A 380 -19.53 -7.48 19.53
C ALA A 380 -20.16 -7.98 20.84
N GLN A 381 -21.38 -7.56 21.19
CA GLN A 381 -22.03 -8.00 22.41
C GLN A 381 -22.31 -9.51 22.35
N GLY A 382 -21.91 -10.24 23.39
CA GLY A 382 -22.09 -11.70 23.47
C GLY A 382 -21.08 -12.50 22.64
N VAL A 383 -20.12 -11.84 21.98
CA VAL A 383 -19.05 -12.51 21.23
C VAL A 383 -17.82 -12.70 22.12
N ASP A 384 -17.35 -13.95 22.22
CA ASP A 384 -16.09 -14.27 22.91
C ASP A 384 -14.88 -13.96 22.02
N LEU A 385 -14.50 -12.67 21.97
CA LEU A 385 -13.36 -12.20 21.19
C LEU A 385 -12.02 -12.75 21.70
N ALA A 386 -11.92 -13.10 22.99
CA ALA A 386 -10.70 -13.67 23.56
C ALA A 386 -10.46 -15.08 23.04
N GLN A 387 -11.51 -15.92 23.00
CA GLN A 387 -11.42 -17.24 22.39
C GLN A 387 -11.03 -17.16 20.90
N LEU A 388 -11.53 -16.15 20.17
CA LEU A 388 -11.16 -15.97 18.77
C LEU A 388 -9.69 -15.58 18.60
N ARG A 389 -9.16 -14.69 19.45
CA ARG A 389 -7.73 -14.35 19.49
C ARG A 389 -6.88 -15.59 19.73
N ASP A 390 -7.25 -16.41 20.72
CA ASP A 390 -6.47 -17.60 21.12
C ASP A 390 -6.45 -18.68 20.04
N ARG A 391 -7.44 -18.70 19.13
CA ARG A 391 -7.51 -19.58 17.97
C ARG A 391 -7.00 -18.95 16.67
N CYS A 392 -6.50 -17.72 16.70
CA CYS A 392 -6.08 -17.00 15.51
C CYS A 392 -4.65 -17.38 15.10
N ASP A 393 -4.48 -17.93 13.90
CA ASP A 393 -3.15 -18.28 13.34
C ASP A 393 -2.20 -17.09 13.22
N TYR A 394 -2.75 -15.87 13.19
CA TYR A 394 -2.01 -14.62 13.01
C TYR A 394 -1.90 -13.78 14.28
N LYS A 395 -2.27 -14.33 15.45
CA LYS A 395 -2.16 -13.64 16.76
C LYS A 395 -2.85 -12.26 16.76
N ILE A 396 -3.97 -12.13 16.04
CA ILE A 396 -4.73 -10.87 15.97
C ILE A 396 -5.48 -10.66 17.29
N ASP A 397 -5.19 -9.55 17.96
CA ASP A 397 -5.87 -9.14 19.20
C ASP A 397 -7.22 -8.48 18.90
N TYR A 398 -8.23 -9.31 18.59
CA TYR A 398 -9.59 -8.83 18.30
C TYR A 398 -10.23 -8.03 19.44
N PRO A 399 -10.11 -8.42 20.73
CA PRO A 399 -10.58 -7.59 21.84
C PRO A 399 -10.04 -6.15 21.78
N ARG A 400 -8.72 -5.99 21.62
CA ARG A 400 -8.09 -4.67 21.48
C ARG A 400 -8.60 -3.93 20.25
N ILE A 401 -8.68 -4.60 19.10
CA ILE A 401 -9.11 -3.97 17.84
C ILE A 401 -10.54 -3.44 17.94
N VAL A 402 -11.48 -4.22 18.49
CA VAL A 402 -12.88 -3.79 18.64
C VAL A 402 -12.97 -2.62 19.63
N GLN A 403 -12.26 -2.69 20.75
CA GLN A 403 -12.19 -1.58 21.71
C GLN A 403 -11.63 -0.30 21.07
N ASN A 404 -10.55 -0.43 20.29
CA ASN A 404 -9.94 0.68 19.59
C ASN A 404 -10.88 1.27 18.54
N ALA A 405 -11.59 0.45 17.78
CA ALA A 405 -12.57 0.92 16.82
C ALA A 405 -13.67 1.77 17.48
N GLN A 406 -14.17 1.34 18.64
CA GLN A 406 -15.12 2.13 19.43
C GLN A 406 -14.50 3.45 19.90
N ARG A 407 -13.27 3.41 20.44
CA ARG A 407 -12.57 4.61 20.91
C ARG A 407 -12.31 5.62 19.79
N TYR A 408 -11.93 5.16 18.60
CA TYR A 408 -11.52 6.04 17.51
C TYR A 408 -12.72 6.55 16.70
N PHE A 409 -13.76 5.74 16.55
CA PHE A 409 -14.77 5.97 15.51
C PHE A 409 -16.21 6.09 15.98
N ALA A 410 -16.52 5.69 17.23
CA ALA A 410 -17.87 5.80 17.78
C ALA A 410 -18.36 7.26 17.87
#